data_AF-A0A9D7TMR0-F1
#
_entry.id   AF-A0A9D7TMR0-F1
#
_cell.length_a   1.000
_cell.length_b   1.000
_cell.length_c   1.000
_cell.angle_alpha   90.00
_cell.angle_beta   90.00
_cell.angle_gamma   90.00
#
_symmetry.space_group_name_H-M   'P 1'
#
loop_
_entity.id
_entity.type
_entity.pdbx_description
1 polymer ?
#
loop_
_entity_poly.entity_id
_entity_poly.type
_entity_poly.pdbx_seq_one_letter_code
_entity_poly.pdbx_strand_id
1 'polypeptide(L)'
;MVSSGLDSINRVQTLYYQRKSLTGDNQFNIINSDSMDLDVFTPGSLFLPELTDLDGDGDLDLLMSGFIGRRNANGENIQVQSFMYAENIGTPNQTKWLGWYENPYGIIPTENQPQICVAGDLDNDGDIDLLSLKLFDSKSFFGFWKNISSSKNNPKFQAPVFSPFGLPSAGEDETLLPPTLVDIDGDGDLDLFVIQGLIGKGEGIGYYENNLCVSSSVNVNRIICMGDSIKIGDKIFKSTGQFEASLKNVNGCDSIVNLNLTVIPSPAVNMAKSICQGQI
;
A
#
# COMPACT_ATOMS: atom_id res chain seq x y z
N MET A 1 -4.08 4.17 38.16
CA MET A 1 -2.80 4.61 38.74
C MET A 1 -1.82 4.75 37.60
N VAL A 2 -1.45 6.00 37.28
CA VAL A 2 -0.50 6.34 36.21
C VAL A 2 0.87 5.89 36.68
N SER A 3 1.54 4.99 35.95
CA SER A 3 2.85 4.46 36.36
C SER A 3 3.89 5.57 36.29
N SER A 4 4.53 5.83 37.43
CA SER A 4 5.61 6.78 37.69
C SER A 4 6.95 6.38 37.04
N GLY A 5 6.93 6.02 35.76
CA GLY A 5 8.10 5.58 34.99
C GLY A 5 8.56 6.54 33.90
N LEU A 6 7.87 7.68 33.72
CA LEU A 6 8.16 8.62 32.62
C LEU A 6 9.27 9.64 32.95
N ASP A 7 9.68 9.75 34.22
CA ASP A 7 10.57 10.82 34.69
C ASP A 7 12.08 10.56 34.49
N SER A 8 12.48 9.58 33.68
CA SER A 8 13.89 9.38 33.36
C SER A 8 14.19 9.13 31.87
N ILE A 9 13.34 9.62 30.95
CA ILE A 9 13.60 9.57 29.50
C ILE A 9 14.44 10.81 29.12
N ASN A 10 15.71 10.79 29.50
CA ASN A 10 16.67 11.87 29.17
C ASN A 10 17.60 11.49 28.00
N ARG A 11 17.14 10.57 27.13
CA ARG A 11 17.84 10.11 25.91
C ARG A 11 16.85 10.07 24.74
N VAL A 12 17.33 10.40 23.54
CA VAL A 12 16.60 10.16 22.29
C VAL A 12 16.56 8.64 22.10
N GLN A 13 15.39 8.02 22.24
CA GLN A 13 15.20 6.57 22.13
C GLN A 13 13.98 6.28 21.26
N THR A 14 14.03 5.18 20.51
CA THR A 14 12.83 4.63 19.85
C THR A 14 12.10 3.75 20.86
N LEU A 15 10.80 3.96 21.02
CA LEU A 15 9.98 3.21 21.96
C LEU A 15 9.04 2.28 21.21
N TYR A 16 9.10 0.99 21.53
CA TYR A 16 8.16 -0.01 21.01
C TYR A 16 7.19 -0.43 22.11
N TYR A 17 5.90 -0.34 21.83
CA TYR A 17 4.84 -0.68 22.77
C TYR A 17 4.16 -1.98 22.33
N GLN A 18 4.40 -3.07 23.06
CA GLN A 18 3.79 -4.37 22.77
C GLN A 18 2.66 -4.67 23.74
N ARG A 19 1.49 -5.08 23.24
CA ARG A 19 0.36 -5.47 24.10
C ARG A 19 0.72 -6.71 24.92
N LYS A 20 0.48 -6.67 26.24
CA LYS A 20 0.82 -7.76 27.17
C LYS A 20 -0.02 -9.04 27.01
N SER A 21 -1.30 -8.90 26.67
CA SER A 21 -2.23 -10.03 26.55
C SER A 21 -3.34 -9.73 25.55
N LEU A 22 -3.73 -10.75 24.78
CA LEU A 22 -4.88 -10.70 23.87
C LEU A 22 -6.22 -10.65 24.63
N THR A 23 -6.25 -11.15 25.86
CA THR A 23 -7.45 -11.19 26.72
C THR A 23 -7.18 -10.57 28.08
N GLY A 24 -7.96 -9.56 28.46
CA GLY A 24 -8.17 -9.19 29.87
C GLY A 24 -7.35 -8.03 30.45
N ASP A 25 -6.36 -7.47 29.77
CA ASP A 25 -5.67 -6.26 30.24
C ASP A 25 -5.15 -5.40 29.08
N ASN A 26 -5.60 -4.14 28.99
CA ASN A 26 -5.13 -3.12 28.03
C ASN A 26 -3.81 -2.51 28.49
N GLN A 27 -2.83 -3.35 28.78
CA GLN A 27 -1.51 -2.93 29.23
C GLN A 27 -0.49 -3.19 28.12
N PHE A 28 0.44 -2.24 27.96
CA PHE A 28 1.58 -2.35 27.06
C PHE A 28 2.86 -2.63 27.86
N ASN A 29 3.73 -3.45 27.32
CA ASN A 29 5.15 -3.47 27.66
C ASN A 29 5.82 -2.34 26.88
N ILE A 30 6.63 -1.55 27.58
CA ILE A 30 7.55 -0.62 26.93
C ILE A 30 8.84 -1.40 26.71
N ILE A 31 9.19 -1.60 25.44
CA ILE A 31 10.45 -2.21 25.03
C ILE A 31 11.35 -1.08 24.55
N ASN A 32 12.54 -0.99 25.12
CA ASN A 32 13.50 0.06 24.81
C ASN A 32 14.27 -0.29 23.52
N SER A 33 14.58 0.70 22.70
CA SER A 33 15.40 0.54 21.49
C SER A 33 16.75 -0.11 21.76
N ASP A 34 17.36 0.12 22.94
CA ASP A 34 18.59 -0.55 23.38
C ASP A 34 18.46 -2.08 23.35
N SER A 35 17.27 -2.61 23.66
CA SER A 35 17.01 -4.06 23.67
C SER A 35 16.61 -4.63 22.31
N MET A 36 16.43 -3.77 21.32
CA MET A 36 16.04 -4.10 19.95
C MET A 36 17.20 -3.86 18.95
N ASP A 37 18.38 -3.47 19.45
CA ASP A 37 19.52 -3.00 18.67
C ASP A 37 19.20 -1.77 17.79
N LEU A 38 18.30 -0.90 18.27
CA LEU A 38 17.79 0.25 17.51
C LEU A 38 18.35 1.65 17.93
N ASP A 39 19.46 1.73 18.68
CA ASP A 39 20.00 2.98 19.22
C ASP A 39 21.05 3.69 18.35
N VAL A 40 20.64 4.29 17.24
CA VAL A 40 21.55 5.09 16.37
C VAL A 40 21.27 6.58 16.40
N PHE A 41 20.29 7.03 17.18
CA PHE A 41 19.86 8.42 17.17
C PHE A 41 20.66 9.29 18.14
N THR A 42 21.23 10.37 17.60
CA THR A 42 21.89 11.41 18.40
C THR A 42 20.90 12.50 18.82
N PRO A 43 21.24 13.35 19.82
CA PRO A 43 20.45 14.54 20.14
C PRO A 43 20.15 15.41 18.91
N GLY A 44 18.90 15.85 18.77
CA GLY A 44 18.44 16.66 17.65
C GLY A 44 17.88 15.87 16.45
N SER A 45 17.88 14.53 16.51
CA SER A 45 17.18 13.69 15.55
C SER A 45 15.65 13.76 15.71
N LEU A 46 14.93 13.76 14.59
CA LEU A 46 13.47 13.69 14.53
C LEU A 46 13.07 12.83 13.35
N PHE A 47 12.29 11.77 13.58
CA PHE A 47 11.88 10.83 12.54
C PHE A 47 10.40 10.51 12.65
N LEU A 48 9.79 10.27 11.50
CA LEU A 48 8.46 9.68 11.37
C LEU A 48 8.63 8.17 11.13
N PRO A 49 8.14 7.31 12.03
CA PRO A 49 8.16 5.87 11.82
C PRO A 49 6.99 5.42 10.94
N GLU A 50 7.24 4.44 10.09
CA GLU A 50 6.25 3.73 9.29
C GLU A 50 6.56 2.22 9.33
N LEU A 51 5.52 1.40 9.48
CA LEU A 51 5.66 -0.06 9.44
C LEU A 51 5.05 -0.60 8.14
N THR A 52 5.86 -1.28 7.32
CA THR A 52 5.39 -1.86 6.05
C THR A 52 6.25 -3.05 5.62
N ASP A 53 5.67 -3.99 4.89
CA ASP A 53 6.39 -5.12 4.28
C ASP A 53 7.07 -4.66 2.98
N LEU A 54 8.10 -3.82 3.12
CA LEU A 54 8.73 -3.14 1.98
C LEU A 54 9.47 -4.12 1.06
N ASP A 55 10.00 -5.17 1.66
CA ASP A 55 10.82 -6.16 0.99
C ASP A 55 9.97 -7.37 0.49
N GLY A 56 8.71 -7.48 0.92
CA GLY A 56 7.75 -8.45 0.42
C GLY A 56 7.96 -9.87 0.94
N ASP A 57 8.65 -10.03 2.07
CA ASP A 57 8.86 -11.31 2.73
C ASP A 57 7.70 -11.75 3.65
N GLY A 58 6.73 -10.84 3.88
CA GLY A 58 5.50 -11.09 4.61
C GLY A 58 5.55 -10.67 6.07
N ASP A 59 6.63 -10.05 6.55
CA ASP A 59 6.67 -9.39 7.84
C ASP A 59 6.81 -7.86 7.71
N LEU A 60 6.53 -7.13 8.79
CA LEU A 60 6.57 -5.67 8.75
C LEU A 60 7.95 -5.17 9.15
N ASP A 61 8.55 -4.39 8.26
CA ASP A 61 9.78 -3.65 8.47
C ASP A 61 9.53 -2.27 9.08
N LEU A 62 10.58 -1.65 9.59
CA LEU A 62 10.54 -0.28 10.12
C LEU A 62 11.25 0.67 9.17
N LEU A 63 10.47 1.56 8.57
CA LEU A 63 10.95 2.74 7.86
C LEU A 63 10.92 3.94 8.79
N MET A 64 11.96 4.77 8.75
CA MET A 64 12.02 6.02 9.48
C MET A 64 12.56 7.12 8.56
N SER A 65 11.76 8.14 8.31
CA SER A 65 12.17 9.30 7.50
C SER A 65 12.14 10.57 8.32
N GLY A 66 13.18 11.38 8.20
CA GLY A 66 13.36 12.49 9.12
C GLY A 66 14.69 13.20 8.98
N PHE A 67 15.18 13.67 10.12
CA PHE A 67 16.49 14.28 10.29
C PHE A 67 17.28 13.51 11.34
N ILE A 68 18.52 13.18 11.01
CA ILE A 68 19.51 12.73 12.00
C ILE A 68 20.34 13.92 12.47
N GLY A 69 20.51 14.07 13.79
CA GLY A 69 21.48 14.99 14.35
C GLY A 69 22.90 14.56 14.01
N ARG A 70 23.77 15.49 13.63
CA ARG A 70 25.21 15.23 13.43
C ARG A 70 26.02 16.42 13.91
N ARG A 71 27.32 16.19 14.14
CA ARG A 71 28.29 17.29 14.26
C ARG A 71 29.02 17.47 12.94
N ASN A 72 29.06 18.69 12.43
CA ASN A 72 29.85 19.02 11.26
C ASN A 72 31.37 19.09 11.61
N ALA A 73 32.22 19.33 10.61
CA ALA A 73 33.67 19.43 10.80
C ALA A 73 34.10 20.57 11.75
N ASN A 74 33.25 21.58 11.93
CA ASN A 74 33.46 22.70 12.84
C ASN A 74 32.95 22.41 14.27
N GLY A 75 32.38 21.22 14.50
CA GLY A 75 31.82 20.81 15.78
C GLY A 75 30.41 21.33 16.06
N GLU A 76 29.77 21.99 15.10
CA GLU A 76 28.40 22.51 15.23
C GLU A 76 27.38 21.39 15.03
N ASN A 77 26.28 21.44 15.77
CA ASN A 77 25.17 20.51 15.57
C ASN A 77 24.42 20.90 14.29
N ILE A 78 24.29 19.95 13.38
CA ILE A 78 23.54 20.06 12.14
C ILE A 78 22.48 18.96 12.09
N GLN A 79 21.41 19.21 11.33
CA GLN A 79 20.42 18.20 10.99
C GLN A 79 20.68 17.77 9.54
N VAL A 80 20.78 16.46 9.33
CA VAL A 80 20.93 15.88 8.00
C VAL A 80 19.67 15.09 7.71
N GLN A 81 19.02 15.37 6.59
CA GLN A 81 17.86 14.61 6.18
C GLN A 81 18.29 13.17 5.86
N SER A 82 17.62 12.20 6.46
CA SER A 82 17.99 10.79 6.36
C SER A 82 16.74 9.93 6.23
N PHE A 83 16.87 8.89 5.42
CA PHE A 83 15.96 7.75 5.40
C PHE A 83 16.68 6.57 6.07
N MET A 84 16.02 5.96 7.04
CA MET A 84 16.51 4.85 7.82
C MET A 84 15.58 3.67 7.64
N TYR A 85 16.16 2.49 7.52
CA TYR A 85 15.43 1.24 7.36
C TYR A 85 16.03 0.18 8.28
N ALA A 86 15.17 -0.55 8.96
CA ALA A 86 15.52 -1.74 9.73
C ALA A 86 14.63 -2.89 9.24
N GLU A 87 15.26 -3.94 8.73
CA GLU A 87 14.60 -5.16 8.27
C GLU A 87 14.22 -5.99 9.49
N ASN A 88 12.97 -6.43 9.57
CA ASN A 88 12.57 -7.42 10.55
C ASN A 88 12.83 -8.82 9.97
N ILE A 89 13.71 -9.57 10.63
CA ILE A 89 14.04 -10.96 10.29
C ILE A 89 13.52 -11.91 11.39
N GLY A 90 12.45 -11.48 12.04
CA GLY A 90 11.90 -12.08 13.23
C GLY A 90 10.99 -13.26 12.92
N THR A 91 10.07 -13.49 13.84
CA THR A 91 8.93 -14.40 13.67
C THR A 91 7.66 -13.66 14.06
N PRO A 92 6.46 -14.15 13.71
CA PRO A 92 5.20 -13.51 14.10
C PRO A 92 5.03 -13.28 15.61
N ASN A 93 5.77 -14.02 16.46
CA ASN A 93 5.69 -13.91 17.91
C ASN A 93 6.86 -13.12 18.54
N GLN A 94 7.91 -12.83 17.77
CA GLN A 94 9.10 -12.16 18.28
C GLN A 94 9.83 -11.45 17.14
N THR A 95 9.91 -10.13 17.23
CA THR A 95 10.68 -9.31 16.29
C THR A 95 12.18 -9.53 16.48
N LYS A 96 12.93 -9.39 15.38
CA LYS A 96 14.39 -9.38 15.39
C LYS A 96 14.84 -8.47 14.27
N TRP A 97 15.53 -7.38 14.60
CA TRP A 97 15.91 -6.38 13.61
C TRP A 97 17.31 -6.65 13.06
N LEU A 98 17.46 -6.59 11.74
CA LEU A 98 18.75 -6.63 11.07
C LEU A 98 19.26 -5.20 10.87
N GLY A 99 19.91 -4.67 11.91
CA GLY A 99 20.67 -3.41 11.84
C GLY A 99 19.85 -2.18 11.43
N TRP A 100 20.59 -1.08 11.20
CA TRP A 100 20.06 0.16 10.64
C TRP A 100 20.82 0.51 9.38
N TYR A 101 20.08 0.57 8.29
CA TYR A 101 20.61 1.00 7.01
C TYR A 101 20.15 2.41 6.73
N GLU A 102 21.11 3.32 6.59
CA GLU A 102 20.84 4.67 6.09
C GLU A 102 20.80 4.62 4.57
N ASN A 103 19.69 5.08 4.00
CA ASN A 103 19.46 5.20 2.56
C ASN A 103 19.74 3.92 1.72
N PRO A 104 19.32 2.70 2.16
CA PRO A 104 19.71 1.44 1.49
C PRO A 104 19.21 1.31 0.05
N TYR A 105 18.08 1.94 -0.28
CA TYR A 105 17.39 1.76 -1.56
C TYR A 105 17.65 2.88 -2.57
N GLY A 106 18.74 3.63 -2.39
CA GLY A 106 19.10 4.72 -3.30
C GLY A 106 18.18 5.93 -3.23
N ILE A 107 17.30 5.97 -2.22
CA ILE A 107 16.57 7.17 -1.82
C ILE A 107 17.61 8.10 -1.19
N ILE A 108 18.01 9.14 -1.90
CA ILE A 108 18.99 10.13 -1.42
C ILE A 108 18.20 11.38 -1.01
N PRO A 109 17.93 11.56 0.29
CA PRO A 109 17.21 12.74 0.75
C PRO A 109 18.08 13.98 0.51
N THR A 110 17.49 15.01 -0.05
CA THR A 110 18.10 16.34 -0.17
C THR A 110 17.25 17.34 0.61
N GLU A 111 17.82 18.44 1.08
CA GLU A 111 17.14 19.39 1.98
C GLU A 111 15.77 19.89 1.47
N ASN A 112 15.55 19.86 0.15
CA ASN A 112 14.30 20.28 -0.48
C ASN A 112 13.34 19.13 -0.78
N GLN A 113 13.69 17.89 -0.47
CA GLN A 113 12.84 16.75 -0.72
C GLN A 113 11.86 16.50 0.43
N PRO A 114 10.64 16.03 0.09
CA PRO A 114 9.65 15.60 1.06
C PRO A 114 10.12 14.39 1.88
N GLN A 115 9.63 14.27 3.11
CA GLN A 115 9.92 13.16 4.03
C GLN A 115 8.92 12.04 3.78
N ILE A 116 9.36 10.79 3.66
CA ILE A 116 8.44 9.64 3.56
C ILE A 116 7.56 9.61 4.80
N CYS A 117 6.26 9.48 4.58
CA CYS A 117 5.27 9.51 5.66
C CYS A 117 4.44 8.23 5.71
N VAL A 118 4.14 7.65 4.56
CA VAL A 118 3.31 6.45 4.44
C VAL A 118 3.81 5.59 3.28
N ALA A 119 3.55 4.30 3.37
CA ALA A 119 3.87 3.31 2.35
C ALA A 119 2.65 2.45 2.00
N GLY A 120 2.56 2.01 0.76
CA GLY A 120 1.47 1.16 0.26
C GLY A 120 1.57 0.96 -1.24
N ASP A 121 0.78 0.05 -1.80
CA ASP A 121 0.66 -0.12 -3.25
C ASP A 121 -0.20 1.04 -3.80
N LEU A 122 0.45 2.09 -4.31
CA LEU A 122 -0.21 3.35 -4.68
C LEU A 122 -0.59 3.39 -6.16
N ASP A 123 -0.01 2.52 -6.98
CA ASP A 123 -0.38 2.38 -8.39
C ASP A 123 -0.94 1.00 -8.79
N ASN A 124 -1.28 0.19 -7.79
CA ASN A 124 -1.97 -1.09 -7.90
C ASN A 124 -1.20 -2.12 -8.76
N ASP A 125 0.13 -2.10 -8.69
CA ASP A 125 0.99 -3.05 -9.40
C ASP A 125 1.51 -4.21 -8.50
N GLY A 126 1.16 -4.17 -7.22
CA GLY A 126 1.43 -5.20 -6.23
C GLY A 126 2.76 -5.07 -5.50
N ASP A 127 3.57 -4.04 -5.80
CA ASP A 127 4.73 -3.67 -4.99
C ASP A 127 4.42 -2.48 -4.06
N ILE A 128 5.23 -2.33 -3.00
CA ILE A 128 5.04 -1.24 -2.05
C ILE A 128 5.74 0.02 -2.58
N ASP A 129 4.94 1.05 -2.80
CA ASP A 129 5.38 2.41 -3.09
C ASP A 129 5.50 3.26 -1.82
N LEU A 130 6.10 4.45 -1.97
CA LEU A 130 6.22 5.42 -0.87
C LEU A 130 5.59 6.76 -1.24
N LEU A 131 4.82 7.32 -0.31
CA LEU A 131 4.36 8.69 -0.37
C LEU A 131 5.08 9.52 0.69
N SER A 132 5.61 10.65 0.24
CA SER A 132 6.35 11.58 1.06
C SER A 132 5.67 12.94 1.09
N LEU A 133 5.86 13.68 2.18
CA LEU A 133 5.34 15.02 2.37
C LEU A 133 6.44 15.98 2.83
N LYS A 134 6.53 17.15 2.21
CA LYS A 134 7.42 18.22 2.67
C LYS A 134 6.81 18.86 3.92
N LEU A 135 7.44 18.61 5.06
CA LEU A 135 7.04 19.15 6.36
C LEU A 135 7.88 20.37 6.75
N PHE A 136 7.35 21.16 7.68
CA PHE A 136 8.03 22.27 8.36
C PHE A 136 8.44 23.45 7.47
N ASP A 137 7.82 23.60 6.30
CA ASP A 137 7.98 24.74 5.39
C ASP A 137 6.62 25.39 5.11
N SER A 138 6.59 26.64 4.63
CA SER A 138 5.36 27.37 4.30
C SER A 138 4.60 26.78 3.10
N LYS A 139 5.21 25.84 2.38
CA LYS A 139 4.64 25.15 1.23
C LYS A 139 4.81 23.63 1.34
N SER A 140 3.76 22.95 1.77
CA SER A 140 3.71 21.48 1.78
C SER A 140 3.45 20.94 0.37
N PHE A 141 4.12 19.85 0.00
CA PHE A 141 3.83 19.14 -1.25
C PHE A 141 4.17 17.66 -1.12
N PHE A 142 3.47 16.84 -1.89
CA PHE A 142 3.69 15.40 -1.91
C PHE A 142 4.80 15.02 -2.90
N GLY A 143 5.49 13.92 -2.60
CA GLY A 143 6.35 13.22 -3.55
C GLY A 143 5.99 11.74 -3.57
N PHE A 144 5.72 11.20 -4.76
CA PHE A 144 5.49 9.77 -4.98
C PHE A 144 6.75 9.10 -5.49
N TRP A 145 7.19 8.09 -4.76
CA TRP A 145 8.35 7.28 -5.10
C TRP A 145 7.84 5.93 -5.58
N LYS A 146 7.76 5.76 -6.90
CA LYS A 146 7.37 4.50 -7.52
C LYS A 146 8.45 3.45 -7.29
N ASN A 147 8.08 2.32 -6.70
CA ASN A 147 8.89 1.12 -6.73
C ASN A 147 8.79 0.50 -8.13
N ILE A 148 9.95 0.15 -8.68
CA ILE A 148 10.06 -0.39 -10.05
C ILE A 148 10.68 -1.78 -10.04
N SER A 149 10.84 -2.36 -8.86
CA SER A 149 11.47 -3.65 -8.68
C SER A 149 10.40 -4.73 -8.58
N SER A 150 10.34 -5.59 -9.60
CA SER A 150 9.50 -6.80 -9.55
C SER A 150 10.09 -7.92 -8.68
N SER A 151 11.23 -7.69 -8.02
CA SER A 151 11.88 -8.67 -7.16
C SER A 151 11.68 -8.36 -5.68
N LYS A 152 11.14 -9.35 -4.95
CA LYS A 152 11.15 -9.40 -3.48
C LYS A 152 12.57 -9.19 -2.93
N ASN A 153 12.66 -8.60 -1.75
CA ASN A 153 13.84 -8.29 -0.94
C ASN A 153 14.80 -7.27 -1.56
N ASN A 154 14.40 -6.57 -2.62
CA ASN A 154 15.24 -5.57 -3.27
C ASN A 154 14.41 -4.45 -3.92
N PRO A 155 13.65 -3.67 -3.13
CA PRO A 155 12.88 -2.55 -3.64
C PRO A 155 13.80 -1.51 -4.30
N LYS A 156 13.32 -0.89 -5.37
CA LYS A 156 14.08 0.12 -6.13
C LYS A 156 13.17 1.27 -6.49
N PHE A 157 13.49 2.44 -5.97
CA PHE A 157 12.67 3.63 -6.15
C PHE A 157 13.18 4.51 -7.28
N GLN A 158 12.27 5.00 -8.10
CA GLN A 158 12.55 6.11 -9.01
C GLN A 158 12.61 7.44 -8.25
N ALA A 159 13.16 8.47 -8.91
CA ALA A 159 13.08 9.83 -8.40
C ALA A 159 11.61 10.25 -8.25
N PRO A 160 11.28 11.04 -7.22
CA PRO A 160 9.89 11.28 -6.87
C PRO A 160 9.19 12.17 -7.89
N VAL A 161 7.93 11.85 -8.19
CA VAL A 161 7.03 12.75 -8.90
C VAL A 161 6.33 13.63 -7.87
N PHE A 162 6.41 14.95 -8.02
CA PHE A 162 5.84 15.90 -7.08
C PHE A 162 4.37 16.22 -7.36
N SER A 163 3.56 16.26 -6.30
CA SER A 163 2.10 16.46 -6.35
C SER A 163 1.42 15.59 -7.44
N PRO A 164 1.63 14.27 -7.42
CA PRO A 164 1.04 13.31 -8.35
C PRO A 164 -0.46 13.12 -8.08
N PHE A 165 -1.17 12.39 -8.93
CA PHE A 165 -2.56 11.94 -8.70
C PHE A 165 -3.58 13.06 -8.44
N GLY A 166 -3.26 14.30 -8.84
CA GLY A 166 -4.09 15.46 -8.52
C GLY A 166 -4.03 15.89 -7.05
N LEU A 167 -3.11 15.32 -6.25
CA LEU A 167 -2.83 15.76 -4.90
C LEU A 167 -2.34 17.21 -4.91
N PRO A 168 -2.74 18.03 -3.92
CA PRO A 168 -2.40 19.44 -3.92
C PRO A 168 -0.89 19.62 -3.82
N SER A 169 -0.39 20.64 -4.52
CA SER A 169 0.75 21.40 -4.02
C SER A 169 0.12 22.45 -3.13
N ALA A 170 0.39 22.41 -1.82
CA ALA A 170 -0.21 23.36 -0.90
C ALA A 170 0.13 24.79 -1.36
N GLY A 171 -0.83 25.70 -1.23
CA GLY A 171 -0.59 27.13 -1.48
C GLY A 171 0.51 27.68 -0.58
N GLU A 172 0.97 28.91 -0.85
CA GLU A 172 1.70 29.66 0.16
C GLU A 172 0.79 29.77 1.39
N ASP A 173 1.28 29.34 2.56
CA ASP A 173 0.56 29.31 3.85
C ASP A 173 -0.41 28.14 4.06
N GLU A 174 -0.28 27.05 3.32
CA GLU A 174 -1.01 25.80 3.62
C GLU A 174 -0.04 24.72 4.12
N THR A 175 -0.27 24.27 5.36
CA THR A 175 0.49 23.18 5.97
C THR A 175 -0.33 21.89 5.92
N LEU A 176 0.30 20.82 5.42
CA LEU A 176 -0.22 19.47 5.51
C LEU A 176 0.50 18.72 6.62
N LEU A 177 -0.21 17.82 7.29
CA LEU A 177 0.40 16.84 8.18
C LEU A 177 0.56 15.49 7.48
N PRO A 178 1.40 14.58 8.03
CA PRO A 178 1.53 13.22 7.53
C PRO A 178 0.14 12.60 7.28
N PRO A 179 -0.11 12.07 6.08
CA PRO A 179 -1.39 11.46 5.75
C PRO A 179 -1.52 10.06 6.35
N THR A 180 -2.65 9.41 6.11
CA THR A 180 -2.82 7.96 6.26
C THR A 180 -3.40 7.39 4.98
N LEU A 181 -2.96 6.18 4.63
CA LEU A 181 -3.53 5.39 3.54
C LEU A 181 -4.56 4.42 4.11
N VAL A 182 -5.65 4.19 3.39
CA VAL A 182 -6.71 3.24 3.77
C VAL A 182 -7.56 2.91 2.55
N ASP A 183 -7.93 1.65 2.38
CA ASP A 183 -9.03 1.24 1.48
C ASP A 183 -10.35 1.42 2.25
N ILE A 184 -10.99 2.60 2.14
CA ILE A 184 -12.15 2.92 2.99
C ILE A 184 -13.46 2.38 2.44
N ASP A 185 -13.55 2.18 1.12
CA ASP A 185 -14.76 1.76 0.42
C ASP A 185 -14.74 0.26 0.06
N GLY A 186 -13.59 -0.40 0.20
CA GLY A 186 -13.40 -1.83 0.01
C GLY A 186 -13.22 -2.24 -1.45
N ASP A 187 -12.82 -1.33 -2.33
CA ASP A 187 -12.62 -1.60 -3.76
C ASP A 187 -11.22 -2.14 -4.10
N GLY A 188 -10.30 -2.08 -3.11
CA GLY A 188 -8.96 -2.64 -3.18
C GLY A 188 -7.89 -1.67 -3.66
N ASP A 189 -8.22 -0.40 -3.90
CA ASP A 189 -7.23 0.68 -4.04
C ASP A 189 -7.08 1.47 -2.72
N LEU A 190 -5.93 2.15 -2.55
CA LEU A 190 -5.65 2.93 -1.35
C LEU A 190 -6.11 4.38 -1.51
N ASP A 191 -6.99 4.82 -0.61
CA ASP A 191 -7.36 6.23 -0.43
C ASP A 191 -6.42 6.97 0.51
N LEU A 192 -6.48 8.30 0.44
CA LEU A 192 -5.65 9.18 1.26
C LEU A 192 -6.50 10.10 2.14
N PHE A 193 -6.26 10.05 3.46
CA PHE A 193 -6.69 11.09 4.39
C PHE A 193 -5.50 11.95 4.80
N VAL A 194 -5.68 13.27 4.80
CA VAL A 194 -4.65 14.23 5.22
C VAL A 194 -5.25 15.32 6.07
N ILE A 195 -4.55 15.77 7.12
CA ILE A 195 -4.96 16.97 7.86
C ILE A 195 -4.39 18.20 7.16
N GLN A 196 -5.26 19.17 6.90
CA GLN A 196 -4.96 20.41 6.22
C GLN A 196 -5.07 21.60 7.17
N GLY A 197 -4.20 22.58 6.97
CA GLY A 197 -4.42 23.94 7.48
C GLY A 197 -4.05 24.15 8.94
N LEU A 198 -2.96 23.56 9.44
CA LEU A 198 -2.49 23.84 10.82
C LEU A 198 -2.16 25.33 11.08
N ILE A 199 -1.74 26.06 10.06
CA ILE A 199 -1.44 27.49 10.08
C ILE A 199 -2.15 28.06 8.85
N GLY A 200 -3.10 28.98 9.01
CA GLY A 200 -3.80 29.63 7.88
C GLY A 200 -5.32 29.48 7.89
N LYS A 201 -5.94 29.56 6.70
CA LYS A 201 -7.40 29.37 6.50
C LYS A 201 -7.65 27.96 5.96
N GLY A 202 -8.59 27.23 6.56
CA GLY A 202 -9.03 25.93 6.05
C GLY A 202 -8.57 24.72 6.87
N GLU A 203 -8.63 24.83 8.21
CA GLU A 203 -8.44 23.70 9.11
C GLU A 203 -9.46 22.59 8.81
N GLY A 204 -8.97 21.38 8.50
CA GLY A 204 -9.87 20.27 8.19
C GLY A 204 -9.17 18.97 7.86
N ILE A 205 -9.98 17.96 7.60
CA ILE A 205 -9.55 16.67 7.07
C ILE A 205 -9.83 16.69 5.56
N GLY A 206 -8.78 16.55 4.76
CA GLY A 206 -8.89 16.27 3.33
C GLY A 206 -9.03 14.77 3.10
N TYR A 207 -9.94 14.39 2.22
CA TYR A 207 -10.12 13.03 1.71
C TYR A 207 -9.89 13.04 0.21
N TYR A 208 -9.04 12.14 -0.26
CA TYR A 208 -8.75 11.94 -1.68
C TYR A 208 -9.05 10.47 -1.98
N GLU A 209 -10.19 10.27 -2.62
CA GLU A 209 -10.63 8.97 -3.13
C GLU A 209 -9.78 8.60 -4.33
N ASN A 210 -9.08 7.47 -4.23
CA ASN A 210 -8.52 6.86 -5.42
C ASN A 210 -9.68 6.22 -6.19
N ASN A 211 -9.70 6.43 -7.49
CA ASN A 211 -10.74 5.88 -8.37
C ASN A 211 -10.09 4.90 -9.36
N LEU A 212 -8.90 4.39 -9.02
CA LEU A 212 -8.09 3.50 -9.84
C LEU A 212 -8.62 2.10 -9.70
N CYS A 213 -9.71 1.86 -10.41
CA CYS A 213 -10.30 0.55 -10.38
C CYS A 213 -9.48 -0.45 -11.19
N VAL A 214 -9.03 -1.51 -10.53
CA VAL A 214 -8.31 -2.61 -11.18
C VAL A 214 -9.29 -3.33 -12.11
N SER A 215 -9.11 -3.16 -13.42
CA SER A 215 -9.92 -3.88 -14.42
C SER A 215 -9.57 -5.37 -14.34
N SER A 216 -10.36 -6.13 -13.59
CA SER A 216 -10.16 -7.57 -13.47
C SER A 216 -10.53 -8.25 -14.79
N SER A 217 -9.67 -9.14 -15.29
CA SER A 217 -10.00 -9.97 -16.44
C SER A 217 -10.03 -11.45 -16.05
N VAL A 218 -11.11 -12.14 -16.43
CA VAL A 218 -11.28 -13.58 -16.15
C VAL A 218 -11.49 -14.36 -17.43
N ASN A 219 -10.78 -15.47 -17.57
CA ASN A 219 -10.93 -16.39 -18.69
C ASN A 219 -11.94 -17.50 -18.34
N VAL A 220 -13.01 -17.61 -19.13
CA VAL A 220 -14.10 -18.55 -18.91
C VAL A 220 -14.22 -19.47 -20.13
N ASN A 221 -13.93 -20.75 -19.93
CA ASN A 221 -14.16 -21.78 -20.95
C ASN A 221 -15.52 -22.45 -20.72
N ARG A 222 -16.39 -22.48 -21.73
CA ARG A 222 -17.73 -23.09 -21.64
C ARG A 222 -18.07 -23.91 -22.88
N ILE A 223 -18.80 -24.99 -22.64
CA ILE A 223 -19.38 -25.84 -23.68
C ILE A 223 -20.89 -25.85 -23.49
N ILE A 224 -21.65 -25.56 -24.55
CA ILE A 224 -23.13 -25.58 -24.54
C ILE A 224 -23.66 -26.42 -25.70
N CYS A 225 -24.92 -26.89 -25.63
CA CYS A 225 -25.52 -27.62 -26.74
C CYS A 225 -26.11 -26.68 -27.79
N MET A 226 -26.25 -27.17 -29.02
CA MET A 226 -26.91 -26.43 -30.10
C MET A 226 -28.36 -26.11 -29.71
N GLY A 227 -28.69 -24.83 -29.70
CA GLY A 227 -29.98 -24.29 -29.24
C GLY A 227 -29.92 -23.63 -27.87
N ASP A 228 -28.89 -23.92 -27.06
CA ASP A 228 -28.67 -23.28 -25.77
C ASP A 228 -28.06 -21.88 -25.90
N SER A 229 -27.97 -21.18 -24.78
CA SER A 229 -27.31 -19.89 -24.70
C SER A 229 -26.68 -19.65 -23.34
N ILE A 230 -25.59 -18.88 -23.30
CA ILE A 230 -25.00 -18.34 -22.08
C ILE A 230 -25.16 -16.82 -22.06
N LYS A 231 -25.55 -16.27 -20.90
CA LYS A 231 -25.64 -14.82 -20.67
C LYS A 231 -24.50 -14.39 -19.76
N ILE A 232 -23.76 -13.34 -20.16
CA ILE A 232 -22.72 -12.70 -19.35
C ILE A 232 -22.99 -11.19 -19.41
N GLY A 233 -23.27 -10.58 -18.25
CA GLY A 233 -23.80 -9.22 -18.19
C GLY A 233 -25.10 -9.10 -18.97
N ASP A 234 -25.17 -8.13 -19.87
CA ASP A 234 -26.32 -7.94 -20.76
C ASP A 234 -26.20 -8.65 -22.12
N LYS A 235 -25.08 -9.34 -22.38
CA LYS A 235 -24.84 -10.03 -23.65
C LYS A 235 -25.23 -11.51 -23.57
N ILE A 236 -25.83 -12.02 -24.66
CA ILE A 236 -26.22 -13.43 -24.81
C ILE A 236 -25.42 -14.05 -25.96
N PHE A 237 -24.75 -15.17 -25.70
CA PHE A 237 -23.91 -15.89 -26.65
C PHE A 237 -24.51 -17.26 -26.99
N LYS A 238 -24.56 -17.58 -28.29
CA LYS A 238 -25.18 -18.81 -28.84
C LYS A 238 -24.30 -19.57 -29.85
N SER A 239 -23.16 -19.00 -30.23
CA SER A 239 -22.29 -19.53 -31.29
C SER A 239 -20.88 -19.74 -30.76
N THR A 240 -20.19 -20.76 -31.27
CA THR A 240 -18.77 -21.00 -30.95
C THR A 240 -17.93 -19.77 -31.28
N GLY A 241 -17.02 -19.41 -30.38
CA GLY A 241 -16.12 -18.27 -30.57
C GLY A 241 -15.43 -17.83 -29.29
N GLN A 242 -14.52 -16.88 -29.45
CA GLN A 242 -13.93 -16.13 -28.35
C GLN A 242 -14.63 -14.78 -28.26
N PHE A 243 -15.11 -14.41 -27.07
CA PHE A 243 -15.88 -13.19 -26.87
C PHE A 243 -15.39 -12.43 -25.66
N GLU A 244 -15.50 -11.11 -25.76
CA GLU A 244 -15.26 -10.20 -24.65
C GLU A 244 -16.57 -9.59 -24.17
N ALA A 245 -16.85 -9.76 -22.88
CA ALA A 245 -18.00 -9.15 -22.21
C ALA A 245 -17.51 -8.29 -21.05
N SER A 246 -17.78 -6.99 -21.12
CA SER A 246 -17.58 -6.09 -20.00
C SER A 246 -18.77 -6.20 -19.04
N LEU A 247 -18.45 -6.26 -17.75
CA LEU A 247 -19.40 -6.15 -16.65
C LEU A 247 -19.15 -4.81 -15.97
N LYS A 248 -20.15 -3.94 -16.01
CA LYS A 248 -20.13 -2.67 -15.28
C LYS A 248 -20.50 -2.95 -13.83
N ASN A 249 -19.57 -2.71 -12.90
CA ASN A 249 -19.96 -2.62 -11.50
C ASN A 249 -20.67 -1.29 -11.23
N VAL A 250 -21.30 -1.16 -10.06
CA VAL A 250 -22.03 0.04 -9.64
C VAL A 250 -21.11 1.26 -9.43
N ASN A 251 -19.79 1.05 -9.34
CA ASN A 251 -18.78 2.08 -9.10
C ASN A 251 -18.06 2.53 -10.40
N GLY A 252 -18.45 2.03 -11.58
CA GLY A 252 -17.88 2.44 -12.87
C GLY A 252 -16.64 1.65 -13.31
N CYS A 253 -16.27 0.61 -12.57
CA CYS A 253 -15.19 -0.30 -12.88
C CYS A 253 -15.67 -1.41 -13.81
N ASP A 254 -15.04 -1.48 -14.99
CA ASP A 254 -15.33 -2.50 -15.99
C ASP A 254 -14.49 -3.76 -15.70
N SER A 255 -15.14 -4.87 -15.37
CA SER A 255 -14.50 -6.19 -15.37
C SER A 255 -14.66 -6.84 -16.75
N ILE A 256 -13.61 -7.46 -17.27
CA ILE A 256 -13.62 -8.12 -18.58
C ILE A 256 -13.75 -9.64 -18.42
N VAL A 257 -14.77 -10.23 -19.03
CA VAL A 257 -14.89 -11.68 -19.17
C VAL A 257 -14.47 -12.09 -20.58
N ASN A 258 -13.36 -12.83 -20.66
CA ASN A 258 -12.88 -13.49 -21.87
C ASN A 258 -13.53 -14.88 -21.97
N LEU A 259 -14.61 -14.99 -22.74
CA LEU A 259 -15.37 -16.23 -22.94
C LEU A 259 -14.84 -17.01 -24.14
N ASN A 260 -14.35 -18.22 -23.91
CA ASN A 260 -14.14 -19.22 -24.96
C ASN A 260 -15.34 -20.17 -24.97
N LEU A 261 -16.25 -19.99 -25.93
CA LEU A 261 -17.46 -20.79 -26.06
C LEU A 261 -17.31 -21.83 -27.17
N THR A 262 -17.63 -23.08 -26.85
CA THR A 262 -17.80 -24.17 -27.83
C THR A 262 -19.24 -24.65 -27.83
N VAL A 263 -19.91 -24.59 -28.98
CA VAL A 263 -21.27 -25.10 -29.15
C VAL A 263 -21.18 -26.47 -29.81
N ILE A 264 -21.65 -27.51 -29.12
CA ILE A 264 -21.67 -28.88 -29.64
C ILE A 264 -23.08 -29.24 -30.15
N PRO A 265 -23.20 -30.03 -31.24
CA PRO A 265 -24.49 -30.53 -31.69
C PRO A 265 -25.19 -31.34 -30.59
N SER A 266 -26.51 -31.25 -30.53
CA SER A 266 -27.29 -32.14 -29.66
C SER A 266 -27.04 -33.60 -30.07
N PRO A 267 -26.89 -34.55 -29.13
CA PRO A 267 -26.74 -35.96 -29.47
C PRO A 267 -27.91 -36.41 -30.34
N ALA A 268 -27.59 -36.86 -31.55
CA ALA A 268 -28.57 -37.42 -32.47
C ALA A 268 -29.07 -38.75 -31.89
N VAL A 269 -30.25 -38.74 -31.27
CA VAL A 269 -30.95 -39.97 -30.91
C VAL A 269 -31.54 -40.54 -32.19
N ASN A 270 -30.79 -41.42 -32.86
CA ASN A 270 -31.35 -42.27 -33.90
C ASN A 270 -32.31 -43.28 -33.25
N MET A 271 -33.59 -42.91 -33.14
CA MET A 271 -34.63 -43.88 -32.84
C MET A 271 -34.83 -44.75 -34.09
N ALA A 272 -34.07 -45.84 -34.19
CA ALA A 272 -34.36 -46.90 -35.13
C ALA A 272 -35.69 -47.54 -34.72
N LYS A 273 -36.79 -47.11 -35.33
CA LYS A 273 -38.08 -47.75 -35.17
C LYS A 273 -38.03 -49.09 -35.91
N SER A 274 -37.70 -50.15 -35.18
CA SER A 274 -37.86 -51.53 -35.66
C SER A 274 -39.35 -51.78 -35.81
N ILE A 275 -39.81 -51.82 -37.06
CA ILE A 275 -41.12 -52.36 -37.41
C ILE A 275 -40.90 -53.84 -37.70
N CYS A 276 -41.61 -54.72 -37.01
CA CYS A 276 -41.61 -56.14 -37.36
C CYS A 276 -42.34 -56.33 -38.69
N GLN A 277 -41.86 -57.25 -39.51
CA GLN A 277 -42.43 -57.54 -40.83
C GLN A 277 -43.92 -57.92 -40.70
N GLY A 278 -44.81 -57.07 -41.20
CA GLY A 278 -46.25 -57.33 -41.28
C GLY A 278 -47.19 -56.43 -40.46
N GLN A 279 -46.71 -55.34 -39.86
CA GLN A 279 -47.61 -54.37 -39.17
C GLN A 279 -47.70 -53.05 -39.95
N ILE A 280 -48.89 -52.77 -40.50
CA ILE A 280 -49.37 -51.45 -40.92
C ILE A 280 -50.53 -51.09 -39.98
#